data_AF-A0A529NVF6-F1
#
_entry.id   AF-A0A529NVF6-F1
#
_cell.length_a   1.000
_cell.length_b   1.000
_cell.length_c   1.000
_cell.angle_alpha   90.00
_cell.angle_beta   90.00
_cell.angle_gamma   90.00
#
_symmetry.space_group_name_H-M   'P 1'
#
loop_
_entity.id
_entity.type
_entity.pdbx_description
1 polymer ?
#
loop_
_entity_poly.entity_id
_entity_poly.type
_entity_poly.pdbx_seq_one_letter_code
_entity_poly.pdbx_strand_id
1 'polypeptide(L)'
;MAMIWALLKESATGFVNDNALSRGAALAFYAATSLAPILLIVVAISGIVVGHQAAELALSAQISGLMGAQSAELFRATLESASNQTSGTWAAIVGLVTLLATASGVFGEMQLALNTIWKVEPTDTSLSRIVR
;
A
#
# COMPACT_ATOMS: atom_id res chain seq x y z
N MET A 1 -17.55 -14.41 -34.58
CA MET A 1 -16.08 -14.52 -34.49
C MET A 1 -15.37 -13.18 -34.64
N ALA A 2 -15.60 -12.42 -35.72
CA ALA A 2 -14.93 -11.12 -35.96
C ALA A 2 -15.16 -10.07 -34.85
N MET A 3 -16.37 -10.00 -34.28
CA MET A 3 -16.69 -9.08 -33.18
C MET A 3 -15.92 -9.39 -31.89
N ILE A 4 -15.82 -10.66 -31.51
CA ILE A 4 -15.05 -11.09 -30.32
C ILE A 4 -13.56 -10.76 -30.50
N TRP A 5 -13.04 -10.97 -31.71
CA TRP A 5 -11.66 -10.62 -32.05
C TRP A 5 -11.40 -9.11 -31.98
N ALA A 6 -12.33 -8.30 -32.50
CA ALA A 6 -12.25 -6.84 -32.42
C ALA A 6 -12.25 -6.36 -30.95
N LEU A 7 -13.15 -6.89 -30.12
CA LEU A 7 -13.23 -6.55 -28.69
C LEU A 7 -11.98 -6.97 -27.90
N LEU A 8 -11.42 -8.15 -28.19
CA LEU A 8 -10.16 -8.59 -27.57
C LEU A 8 -9.00 -7.68 -27.97
N LYS A 9 -8.91 -7.33 -29.26
CA LYS A 9 -7.88 -6.41 -29.76
C LYS A 9 -8.02 -5.04 -29.11
N GLU A 10 -9.23 -4.50 -29.06
CA GLU A 10 -9.49 -3.18 -28.47
C GLU A 10 -9.20 -3.15 -26.98
N SER A 11 -9.62 -4.18 -26.23
CA SER A 11 -9.31 -4.34 -24.80
C SER A 11 -7.79 -4.43 -24.54
N ALA A 12 -7.08 -5.24 -25.32
CA ALA A 12 -5.62 -5.38 -25.17
C ALA A 12 -4.90 -4.07 -25.50
N THR A 13 -5.34 -3.36 -26.54
CA THR A 13 -4.76 -2.07 -26.93
C THR A 13 -5.05 -1.01 -25.87
N GLY A 14 -6.28 -0.97 -25.34
CA GLY A 14 -6.66 -0.10 -24.23
C GLY A 14 -5.83 -0.35 -22.97
N PHE A 15 -5.68 -1.62 -22.57
CA PHE A 15 -4.87 -2.01 -21.42
C PHE A 15 -3.40 -1.55 -21.51
N VAL A 16 -2.81 -1.62 -22.70
CA VAL A 16 -1.46 -1.11 -22.96
C VAL A 16 -1.43 0.42 -22.95
N ASN A 17 -2.38 1.07 -23.65
CA ASN A 17 -2.47 2.52 -23.72
C ASN A 17 -2.68 3.17 -22.33
N ASP A 18 -3.42 2.53 -21.45
CA ASP A 18 -3.69 2.99 -20.09
C ASP A 18 -2.49 2.77 -19.14
N ASN A 19 -1.38 2.20 -19.65
CA ASN A 19 -0.19 1.82 -18.87
C ASN A 19 -0.53 0.90 -17.69
N ALA A 20 -1.53 0.03 -17.84
CA ALA A 20 -2.06 -0.79 -16.75
C ALA A 20 -1.01 -1.71 -16.13
N LEU A 21 -0.06 -2.24 -16.93
CA LEU A 21 1.07 -3.03 -16.42
C LEU A 21 1.98 -2.21 -15.50
N SER A 22 2.42 -1.03 -15.95
CA SER A 22 3.31 -0.16 -15.19
C SER A 22 2.63 0.32 -13.89
N ARG A 23 1.34 0.69 -13.97
CA ARG A 23 0.54 1.09 -12.81
C ARG A 23 0.35 -0.07 -11.83
N GLY A 24 0.06 -1.27 -12.33
CA GLY A 24 -0.05 -2.47 -11.51
C GLY A 24 1.27 -2.84 -10.83
N ALA A 25 2.39 -2.75 -11.54
CA ALA A 25 3.73 -2.98 -10.99
C ALA A 25 4.07 -1.97 -9.88
N ALA A 26 3.77 -0.68 -10.10
CA ALA A 26 3.95 0.35 -9.09
C ALA A 26 3.12 0.04 -7.82
N LEU A 27 1.84 -0.31 -7.97
CA LEU A 27 0.97 -0.67 -6.84
C LEU A 27 1.51 -1.89 -6.06
N ALA A 28 1.97 -2.92 -6.77
CA ALA A 28 2.56 -4.10 -6.14
C ALA A 28 3.85 -3.76 -5.37
N PHE A 29 4.73 -2.94 -5.97
CA PHE A 29 5.94 -2.47 -5.31
C PHE A 29 5.62 -1.65 -4.06
N TYR A 30 4.65 -0.73 -4.13
CA TYR A 30 4.22 0.06 -2.98
C TYR A 30 3.60 -0.80 -1.89
N ALA A 31 2.74 -1.77 -2.23
CA ALA A 31 2.15 -2.68 -1.26
C ALA A 31 3.22 -3.52 -0.53
N ALA A 32 4.17 -4.06 -1.28
CA ALA A 32 5.26 -4.86 -0.72
C ALA A 32 6.19 -4.03 0.18
N THR A 33 6.58 -2.83 -0.26
CA THR A 33 7.47 -1.95 0.51
C THR A 33 6.79 -1.30 1.71
N SER A 34 5.48 -1.08 1.66
CA SER A 34 4.70 -0.53 2.78
C SER A 34 4.30 -1.57 3.83
N LEU A 35 4.54 -2.87 3.57
CA LEU A 35 4.13 -3.94 4.44
C LEU A 35 4.69 -3.77 5.86
N ALA A 36 6.01 -3.59 5.99
CA ALA A 36 6.68 -3.39 7.28
C ALA A 36 6.09 -2.23 8.12
N PRO A 37 6.02 -0.99 7.59
CA PRO A 37 5.47 0.14 8.36
C PRO A 37 3.99 -0.01 8.70
N ILE A 38 3.16 -0.57 7.82
CA ILE A 38 1.74 -0.81 8.12
C ILE A 38 1.59 -1.79 9.29
N LEU A 39 2.37 -2.87 9.28
CA LEU A 39 2.31 -3.89 10.33
C LEU A 39 2.77 -3.35 11.67
N LEU A 40 3.82 -2.51 11.69
CA LEU A 40 4.21 -1.81 12.91
C LEU A 40 3.06 -1.00 13.51
N ILE A 41 2.32 -0.27 12.68
CA ILE A 41 1.16 0.51 13.13
C ILE A 41 0.07 -0.42 13.68
N VAL A 42 -0.23 -1.52 12.99
CA VAL A 42 -1.24 -2.51 13.43
C VAL A 42 -0.85 -3.12 14.78
N VAL A 43 0.42 -3.52 14.94
CA VAL A 43 0.93 -4.10 16.19
C VAL A 43 0.97 -3.05 17.31
N ALA A 44 1.32 -1.80 17.02
CA ALA A 44 1.31 -0.72 18.00
C ALA A 44 -0.10 -0.44 18.52
N ILE A 45 -1.09 -0.30 17.62
CA ILE A 45 -2.49 -0.06 17.99
C ILE A 45 -3.06 -1.25 18.76
N SER A 46 -2.85 -2.47 18.26
CA SER A 46 -3.33 -3.69 18.91
C SER A 46 -2.66 -3.91 20.27
N GLY A 47 -1.37 -3.57 20.38
CA GLY A 47 -0.60 -3.69 21.62
C GLY A 47 -1.09 -2.80 22.75
N ILE A 48 -1.76 -1.68 22.45
CA ILE A 48 -2.42 -0.83 23.47
C ILE A 48 -3.60 -1.57 24.12
N VAL A 49 -4.30 -2.42 23.36
CA VAL A 49 -5.51 -3.12 23.81
C VAL A 49 -5.18 -4.46 24.47
N VAL A 50 -4.32 -5.28 23.83
CA VAL A 50 -4.06 -6.67 24.24
C VAL A 50 -2.62 -6.93 24.69
N GLY A 51 -1.73 -5.94 24.62
CA GLY A 51 -0.30 -6.09 24.87
C GLY A 51 0.50 -6.44 23.60
N HIS A 52 1.73 -5.94 23.50
CA HIS A 52 2.56 -6.02 22.28
C HIS A 52 2.82 -7.46 21.83
N GLN A 53 3.22 -8.34 22.75
CA GLN A 53 3.52 -9.75 22.45
C GLN A 53 2.28 -10.52 21.99
N ALA A 54 1.11 -10.25 22.58
CA ALA A 54 -0.14 -10.91 22.18
C ALA A 54 -0.60 -10.45 20.79
N ALA A 55 -0.44 -9.16 20.47
CA ALA A 55 -0.73 -8.61 19.15
C ALA A 55 0.16 -9.22 18.06
N GLU A 56 1.47 -9.30 18.30
CA GLU A 56 2.43 -9.91 17.37
C GLU A 56 2.13 -11.39 17.13
N LEU A 57 1.86 -12.15 18.19
CA LEU A 57 1.55 -13.57 18.11
C LEU A 57 0.26 -13.82 17.30
N ALA A 58 -0.79 -13.04 17.59
CA ALA A 58 -2.08 -13.15 16.90
C ALA A 58 -1.96 -12.80 15.40
N LEU A 59 -1.19 -11.77 15.06
CA LEU A 59 -0.99 -11.36 13.67
C LEU A 59 -0.15 -12.39 12.90
N SER A 60 0.90 -12.92 13.52
CA SER A 60 1.71 -14.00 12.94
C SER A 60 0.88 -15.26 12.68
N ALA A 61 -0.01 -15.64 13.61
CA ALA A 61 -0.91 -16.77 13.43
C ALA A 61 -1.89 -16.57 12.25
N GLN A 62 -2.45 -15.35 12.09
CA GLN A 62 -3.31 -15.02 10.96
C GLN A 62 -2.56 -15.07 9.62
N ILE A 63 -1.38 -14.47 9.53
CA ILE A 63 -0.57 -14.49 8.30
C ILE A 63 -0.18 -15.92 7.94
N SER A 64 0.21 -16.73 8.92
CA SER A 64 0.51 -18.15 8.72
C SER A 64 -0.70 -18.93 8.21
N GLY A 65 -1.88 -18.68 8.77
CA GLY A 65 -3.12 -19.34 8.34
C GLY A 65 -3.56 -18.98 6.91
N LEU A 66 -3.25 -17.76 6.45
CA LEU A 66 -3.64 -17.27 5.13
C LEU A 66 -2.61 -17.56 4.05
N MET A 67 -1.32 -17.43 4.36
CA MET A 67 -0.23 -17.42 3.39
C MET A 67 0.80 -18.54 3.61
N GLY A 68 0.64 -19.33 4.68
CA GLY A 68 1.57 -20.39 5.06
C GLY A 68 2.72 -19.91 5.95
N ALA A 69 3.45 -20.88 6.52
CA ALA A 69 4.48 -20.62 7.52
C ALA A 69 5.64 -19.74 7.00
N GLN A 70 5.98 -19.85 5.71
CA GLN A 70 7.09 -19.10 5.11
C GLN A 70 6.85 -17.59 5.07
N SER A 71 5.60 -17.18 4.80
CA SER A 71 5.21 -15.77 4.83
C SER A 71 5.13 -15.23 6.26
N ALA A 72 4.74 -16.07 7.23
CA ALA A 72 4.76 -15.69 8.64
C ALA A 72 6.18 -15.47 9.18
N GLU A 73 7.16 -16.22 8.66
CA GLU A 73 8.58 -16.02 8.99
C GLU A 73 9.11 -14.71 8.41
N LEU A 74 8.82 -14.45 7.13
CA LEU A 74 9.15 -13.17 6.49
C LEU A 74 8.54 -11.98 7.24
N PHE A 75 7.29 -12.14 7.70
CA PHE A 75 6.59 -11.17 8.53
C PHE A 75 7.33 -10.90 9.86
N ARG A 76 7.69 -11.95 10.61
CA ARG A 76 8.42 -11.80 11.89
C ARG A 76 9.76 -11.11 11.69
N ALA A 77 10.55 -11.55 10.72
CA ALA A 77 11.84 -10.95 10.41
C ALA A 77 11.72 -9.46 10.05
N THR A 78 10.66 -9.10 9.33
CA THR A 78 10.37 -7.71 8.97
C THR A 78 9.99 -6.87 10.19
N LEU A 79 9.16 -7.41 11.08
CA LEU A 79 8.73 -6.72 12.29
C LEU A 79 9.90 -6.55 13.27
N GLU A 80 10.72 -7.58 13.47
CA GLU A 80 11.91 -7.55 14.32
C GLU A 80 12.95 -6.54 13.81
N SER A 81 13.18 -6.49 12.50
CA SER A 81 14.06 -5.49 11.88
C SER A 81 13.56 -4.06 12.13
N ALA A 82 12.24 -3.87 12.13
CA ALA A 82 11.62 -2.56 12.30
C ALA A 82 11.48 -2.15 13.77
N SER A 83 11.34 -3.10 14.71
CA SER A 83 11.26 -2.85 16.16
C SER A 83 12.62 -2.63 16.82
N ASN A 84 13.70 -3.20 16.27
CA ASN A 84 15.06 -3.05 16.80
C ASN A 84 15.66 -1.63 16.62
N GLN A 85 14.97 -0.71 15.94
CA GLN A 85 15.39 0.69 15.91
C GLN A 85 15.02 1.38 17.22
N THR A 86 16.03 1.65 18.05
CA THR A 86 15.90 2.47 19.26
C THR A 86 15.67 3.92 18.86
N SER A 87 14.42 4.26 18.53
CA SER A 87 14.05 5.59 18.08
C SER A 87 13.52 6.40 19.27
N GLY A 88 14.15 7.53 19.57
CA GLY A 88 13.59 8.49 20.54
C GLY A 88 12.27 9.07 20.02
N THR A 89 11.48 9.70 20.89
CA THR A 89 10.16 10.28 20.54
C THR A 89 10.20 11.17 19.28
N TRP A 90 11.31 11.88 19.07
CA TRP A 90 11.53 12.71 17.88
C TRP A 90 11.70 11.92 16.58
N ALA A 91 12.44 10.80 16.62
CA ALA A 91 12.58 9.93 15.47
C ALA A 91 11.25 9.25 15.13
N ALA A 92 10.44 8.89 16.13
CA ALA A 92 9.09 8.36 15.91
C ALA A 92 8.17 9.36 15.21
N ILE A 93 8.20 10.64 15.61
CA ILE A 93 7.39 11.70 14.99
C ILE A 93 7.82 11.95 13.55
N VAL A 94 9.13 12.07 13.28
CA VAL A 94 9.65 12.25 11.91
C VAL A 94 9.30 11.04 11.04
N GLY A 95 9.45 9.82 11.58
CA GLY A 95 9.08 8.59 10.89
C GLY A 95 7.60 8.55 10.54
N LEU A 96 6.71 8.92 11.48
CA LEU A 96 5.27 8.98 11.25
C LEU A 96 4.92 10.00 10.16
N VAL A 97 5.47 11.21 10.21
CA VAL A 97 5.22 12.25 9.19
C VAL A 97 5.71 11.79 7.81
N THR A 98 6.91 11.21 7.74
CA THR A 98 7.48 10.68 6.49
C THR A 98 6.62 9.56 5.91
N LEU A 99 6.13 8.66 6.76
CA LEU A 99 5.24 7.58 6.40
C LEU A 99 3.91 8.12 5.86
N LEU A 100 3.27 9.06 6.56
CA LEU A 100 2.01 9.67 6.12
C LEU A 100 2.16 10.40 4.79
N ALA A 101 3.27 11.14 4.60
CA ALA A 101 3.55 11.85 3.36
C ALA A 101 3.76 10.86 2.19
N THR A 102 4.56 9.83 2.39
CA THR A 102 4.83 8.81 1.37
C THR A 102 3.56 8.02 1.02
N ALA A 103 2.80 7.60 2.03
CA ALA A 103 1.52 6.91 1.83
C ALA A 103 0.52 7.77 1.05
N SER A 104 0.41 9.06 1.39
CA SER A 104 -0.49 9.99 0.69
C SER A 104 -0.11 10.16 -0.79
N GLY A 105 1.20 10.23 -1.10
CA GLY A 105 1.69 10.26 -2.47
C GLY A 105 1.28 9.01 -3.27
N VAL A 106 1.42 7.82 -2.67
CA VAL A 106 1.00 6.54 -3.28
C VAL A 106 -0.50 6.50 -3.54
N PHE A 107 -1.33 6.93 -2.58
CA PHE A 107 -2.78 7.00 -2.77
C PHE A 107 -3.17 8.01 -3.87
N GLY A 108 -2.43 9.10 -4.01
CA GLY A 108 -2.58 10.05 -5.11
C GLY A 108 -2.30 9.39 -6.46
N GLU A 109 -1.18 8.68 -6.59
CA GLU A 109 -0.84 7.93 -7.81
C GLU A 109 -1.86 6.83 -8.13
N MET A 110 -2.38 6.13 -7.11
CA MET A 110 -3.46 5.16 -7.30
C MET A 110 -4.73 5.82 -7.84
N GLN A 111 -5.14 6.96 -7.28
CA GLN A 111 -6.30 7.71 -7.78
C GLN A 111 -6.07 8.19 -9.22
N LEU A 112 -4.89 8.70 -9.54
CA LEU A 112 -4.54 9.11 -10.90
C LEU A 112 -4.56 7.92 -11.87
N ALA A 113 -4.05 6.76 -11.45
CA ALA A 113 -4.10 5.52 -12.22
C ALA A 113 -5.54 5.10 -12.53
N LEU A 114 -6.40 5.07 -11.51
CA LEU A 114 -7.81 4.71 -11.65
C LEU A 114 -8.57 5.72 -12.51
N ASN A 115 -8.36 7.01 -12.29
CA ASN A 115 -8.96 8.08 -13.09
C ASN A 115 -8.54 7.98 -14.56
N THR A 116 -7.28 7.63 -14.83
CA THR A 116 -6.79 7.44 -16.20
C THR A 116 -7.49 6.24 -16.87
N ILE A 117 -7.54 5.09 -16.19
CA ILE A 117 -8.16 3.87 -16.71
C ILE A 117 -9.66 4.07 -16.96
N TRP A 118 -10.38 4.71 -16.03
CA TRP A 118 -11.81 4.97 -16.16
C TRP A 118 -12.16 6.24 -16.93
N LYS A 119 -11.15 6.96 -17.45
CA LYS A 119 -11.32 8.24 -18.16
C LYS A 119 -12.17 9.24 -17.40
N VAL A 120 -12.00 9.28 -16.08
CA VAL A 120 -12.62 10.26 -15.20
C VAL A 120 -11.80 11.54 -15.30
N GLU A 121 -12.43 12.64 -15.72
CA GLU A 121 -11.79 13.95 -15.68
C GLU A 121 -11.42 14.26 -14.22
N PRO A 122 -10.14 14.55 -13.92
CA PRO A 122 -9.75 14.91 -12.58
C PRO A 122 -10.54 16.15 -12.18
N THR A 123 -11.38 16.02 -11.15
CA THR A 123 -12.02 17.20 -10.56
C THR A 123 -10.91 18.10 -10.06
N ASP A 124 -10.80 19.30 -10.66
CA ASP A 124 -9.82 20.32 -10.27
C ASP A 124 -9.64 20.32 -8.76
N THR A 125 -8.41 20.07 -8.35
CA THR A 125 -7.97 20.04 -6.96
C THR A 125 -8.46 21.29 -6.25
N SER A 126 -9.34 21.10 -5.26
CA SER A 126 -9.93 22.11 -4.36
C SER A 126 -8.92 23.16 -3.82
N LEU A 127 -7.63 22.82 -3.78
CA LEU A 127 -6.53 23.71 -3.39
C LEU A 127 -6.34 24.92 -4.32
N SER A 128 -6.65 24.82 -5.62
CA SER A 128 -6.56 25.96 -6.55
C SER A 128 -7.69 26.99 -6.37
N ARG A 129 -8.79 26.58 -5.72
CA ARG A 129 -9.93 27.47 -5.37
C ARG A 129 -9.69 28.30 -4.12
N ILE A 130 -8.71 27.92 -3.29
CA ILE A 130 -8.38 28.63 -2.05
C ILE A 130 -7.37 29.77 -2.32
N VAL A 131 -6.63 29.68 -3.44
CA VAL A 131 -5.59 30.66 -3.82
C VAL A 131 -6.10 31.63 -4.89
N ARG A 132 -7.34 31.49 -5.37
CA ARG A 132 -7.91 32.31 -6.43
C ARG A 132 -9.01 33.24 -5.94
#